data_AF-I6D3L8-F1
#
_entry.id   AF-I6D3L8-F1
#
_cell.length_a   1.000
_cell.length_b   1.000
_cell.length_c   1.000
_cell.angle_alpha   90.00
_cell.angle_beta   90.00
_cell.angle_gamma   90.00
#
_symmetry.space_group_name_H-M   'P 1'
#
loop_
_entity.id
_entity.type
_entity.pdbx_description
1 polymer ?
#
loop_
_entity_poly.entity_id
_entity_poly.type
_entity_poly.pdbx_seq_one_letter_code
_entity_poly.pdbx_strand_id
1 'polypeptide(L)' 'MASEGANNEQKNQRYSKEFKAEAVRTVLENQLSISEGASRLSLPEGTLGQWVTAARKGLGTPGSRTV' A
#
# COMPACT_ATOMS: atom_id res chain seq x y z
N MET A 1 -24.15 3.93 -12.66
CA MET A 1 -22.74 4.26 -12.36
C MET A 1 -22.62 4.40 -10.85
N ALA A 2 -22.46 3.29 -10.15
CA ALA A 2 -22.20 3.30 -8.72
C ALA A 2 -20.79 2.75 -8.55
N SER A 3 -19.92 3.60 -8.02
CA SER A 3 -18.58 3.24 -7.57
C SER A 3 -18.73 2.25 -6.41
N GLU A 4 -18.66 0.96 -6.73
CA GLU A 4 -18.68 -0.10 -5.72
C GLU A 4 -17.32 -0.11 -5.02
N GLY A 5 -17.30 0.51 -3.84
CA GLY A 5 -16.17 0.48 -2.94
C GLY A 5 -15.80 -0.94 -2.59
N ALA A 6 -14.57 -1.32 -2.92
CA ALA A 6 -13.88 -2.49 -2.38
C ALA A 6 -13.61 -2.26 -0.88
N ASN A 7 -14.67 -2.34 -0.08
CA ASN A 7 -14.63 -2.37 1.37
C ASN A 7 -14.80 -3.84 1.79
N ASN A 8 -13.87 -4.33 2.64
CA ASN A 8 -14.04 -5.50 3.53
C ASN A 8 -13.21 -6.78 3.25
N GLU A 9 -11.91 -6.68 2.96
CA GLU A 9 -11.00 -7.84 3.09
C GLU A 9 -9.77 -7.59 4.01
N GLN A 10 -9.76 -6.47 4.74
CA GLN A 10 -8.65 -6.08 5.63
C GLN A 10 -8.72 -6.63 7.06
N LYS A 11 -9.73 -7.40 7.47
CA LYS A 11 -9.81 -7.83 8.89
C LYS A 11 -8.74 -8.86 9.31
N ASN A 12 -7.95 -9.43 8.39
CA ASN A 12 -6.81 -10.29 8.76
C ASN A 12 -5.74 -10.46 7.66
N GLN A 13 -5.62 -9.55 6.70
CA GLN A 13 -4.55 -9.63 5.69
C GLN A 13 -3.28 -8.96 6.23
N ARG A 14 -2.44 -9.74 6.91
CA ARG A 14 -1.11 -9.30 7.35
C ARG A 14 -0.19 -9.27 6.14
N TYR A 15 -0.23 -8.17 5.37
CA TYR A 15 0.69 -7.96 4.25
C TYR A 15 2.14 -8.13 4.72
N SER A 16 2.85 -9.07 4.12
CA SER A 16 4.26 -9.33 4.42
C SER A 16 5.11 -8.09 4.18
N LYS A 17 6.14 -7.88 4.99
CA LYS A 17 7.08 -6.76 4.86
C LYS A 17 7.70 -6.67 3.46
N GLU A 18 7.95 -7.82 2.83
CA GLU A 18 8.48 -7.95 1.47
C GLU A 18 7.46 -7.47 0.44
N PHE A 19 6.20 -7.89 0.57
CA PHE A 19 5.12 -7.42 -0.29
C PHE A 19 4.91 -5.90 -0.19
N LYS A 20 4.97 -5.35 1.02
CA LYS A 20 4.88 -3.89 1.22
C LYS A 20 6.04 -3.15 0.55
N ALA A 21 7.26 -3.68 0.66
CA ALA A 21 8.44 -3.10 0.05
C ALA A 21 8.41 -3.20 -1.47
N GLU A 22 7.99 -4.34 -2.01
CA GLU A 22 7.81 -4.56 -3.45
C GLU A 22 6.73 -3.65 -4.03
N ALA A 23 5.62 -3.49 -3.31
CA ALA A 23 4.55 -2.58 -3.69
C ALA A 23 5.05 -1.13 -3.83
N VAL A 24 5.77 -0.64 -2.82
CA VAL A 24 6.36 0.70 -2.84
C VAL A 24 7.43 0.81 -3.93
N ARG A 25 8.28 -0.20 -4.07
CA ARG A 25 9.31 -0.22 -5.11
C ARG A 25 8.70 -0.14 -6.50
N THR A 26 7.66 -0.92 -6.77
CA THR A 26 6.96 -0.92 -8.06
C THR A 26 6.42 0.47 -8.37
N VAL A 27 5.78 1.13 -7.39
CA VAL A 27 5.27 2.50 -7.55
C VAL A 27 6.38 3.49 -7.85
N LEU A 28 7.50 3.44 -7.11
CA LEU A 28 8.62 4.36 -7.27
C LEU A 28 9.40 4.11 -8.57
N GLU A 29 9.65 2.84 -8.90
CA GLU A 29 10.43 2.39 -10.06
C GLU A 29 9.67 2.65 -11.37
N ASN A 30 8.35 2.40 -11.37
CA ASN A 30 7.49 2.63 -12.54
C ASN A 30 6.85 4.03 -12.52
N GLN A 31 7.20 4.89 -11.54
CA GLN A 31 6.59 6.21 -11.31
C GLN A 31 5.05 6.20 -11.37
N LEU A 32 4.44 5.12 -10.86
CA LEU A 32 2.98 4.98 -10.86
C LEU A 32 2.36 5.92 -9.85
N SER A 33 1.13 6.34 -10.11
CA SER A 33 0.32 6.99 -9.08
C SER A 33 -0.10 5.97 -8.03
N ILE A 34 -0.39 6.45 -6.81
CA ILE A 34 -0.88 5.59 -5.72
C ILE A 34 -2.12 4.80 -6.16
N SER A 35 -3.04 5.43 -6.90
CA SER A 35 -4.24 4.78 -7.45
C SER A 35 -3.91 3.61 -8.37
N GLU A 36 -3.02 3.85 -9.33
CA GLU A 36 -2.61 2.87 -10.34
C GLU A 36 -1.85 1.71 -9.69
N GLY A 37 -0.90 1.99 -8.80
CA GLY A 37 -0.18 0.96 -8.05
C GLY A 37 -1.12 0.16 -7.15
N ALA A 38 -2.09 0.82 -6.51
CA ALA A 38 -3.06 0.19 -5.64
C ALA A 38 -3.97 -0.74 -6.44
N SER A 39 -4.46 -0.30 -7.59
CA SER A 39 -5.31 -1.10 -8.46
C SER A 39 -4.56 -2.31 -9.04
N ARG A 40 -3.28 -2.16 -9.43
CA ARG A 40 -2.45 -3.27 -9.92
C ARG A 40 -2.13 -4.31 -8.86
N LEU A 41 -1.90 -3.85 -7.63
CA LEU A 41 -1.51 -4.69 -6.50
C LEU A 41 -2.72 -5.18 -5.69
N SER A 42 -3.95 -4.85 -6.13
CA SER A 42 -5.20 -5.10 -5.41
C SER A 42 -5.12 -4.62 -3.95
N LEU A 43 -4.56 -3.43 -3.76
CA LEU A 43 -4.38 -2.76 -2.48
C LEU A 43 -5.34 -1.59 -2.35
N PRO A 44 -5.72 -1.21 -1.12
CA PRO A 44 -6.35 0.08 -0.90
C PRO A 44 -5.36 1.20 -1.19
N GLU A 45 -5.81 2.22 -1.91
CA GLU A 45 -5.02 3.44 -2.17
C GLU A 45 -4.52 4.07 -0.86
N GLY A 46 -5.35 4.08 0.19
CA GLY A 46 -4.96 4.57 1.51
C GLY A 46 -3.82 3.78 2.15
N THR A 47 -3.81 2.46 1.96
CA THR A 47 -2.76 1.57 2.48
C THR A 47 -1.45 1.77 1.73
N LEU A 48 -1.51 1.78 0.40
CA LEU A 48 -0.33 1.99 -0.43
C LEU A 48 0.25 3.40 -0.25
N GLY A 49 -0.61 4.41 -0.16
CA GLY A 49 -0.22 5.79 0.12
C GLY A 49 0.51 5.94 1.46
N GLN A 50 0.06 5.22 2.49
CA GLN A 50 0.76 5.15 3.78
C GLN A 50 2.14 4.49 3.65
N TRP A 51 2.28 3.39 2.90
CA TRP A 51 3.57 2.71 2.71
C TRP A 51 4.57 3.55 1.92
N VAL A 52 4.12 4.17 0.82
CA VAL A 52 4.95 5.06 -0.01
C VAL A 52 5.39 6.28 0.79
N THR A 53 4.48 6.88 1.58
CA THR A 53 4.82 8.02 2.45
C THR A 53 5.85 7.64 3.51
N ALA A 54 5.69 6.47 4.14
CA ALA A 54 6.63 5.99 5.15
C ALA A 54 8.02 5.71 4.53
N ALA A 55 8.06 5.03 3.39
CA ALA A 55 9.29 4.76 2.66
C ALA A 55 10.03 6.05 2.25
N ARG A 56 9.30 7.07 1.77
CA ARG A 56 9.86 8.40 1.47
C ARG A 56 10.44 9.09 2.70
N LYS A 57 9.86 8.86 3.88
CA LYS A 57 10.37 9.39 5.16
C LYS A 57 11.51 8.57 5.76
N GLY A 58 11.92 7.46 5.12
CA GLY A 58 12.87 6.51 5.72
C GLY A 58 12.32 5.76 6.94
N LEU A 59 11.03 5.92 7.23
CA LEU A 59 10.30 5.16 8.24
C LEU A 59 9.88 3.87 7.53
N GLY A 60 10.56 2.75 7.79
CA GLY A 60 10.15 1.45 7.27
C GLY A 60 8.64 1.22 7.42
N THR A 61 8.05 0.44 6.52
CA THR A 61 6.59 0.30 6.32
C THR A 61 5.79 0.35 7.64
N PRO A 62 4.73 1.17 7.72
CA PRO A 62 3.94 1.31 8.93
C PRO A 62 3.33 -0.06 9.25
N GLY A 63 3.74 -0.59 10.39
CA GLY A 63 3.61 -2.00 10.74
C GLY A 63 4.52 -2.36 11.91
N SER A 64 5.60 -1.59 12.10
CA SER A 64 6.44 -1.61 13.30
C SER A 64 6.11 -0.42 14.22
N ARG A 65 4.88 -0.38 14.76
CA ARG A 65 4.61 0.38 15.99
C ARG A 65 3.95 -0.58 16.96
N THR A 66 4.77 -1.42 17.59
CA THR A 66 4.42 -2.00 18.88
C THR A 66 4.54 -0.86 19.89
N VAL A 67 3.44 -0.50 20.54
CA VAL A 67 3.45 0.20 21.84
C VAL A 67 3.70 -0.85 22.91
#